data_AF-A0A532UHM2-F1
#
_entry.id   AF-A0A532UHM2-F1
#
_cell.length_a   1.000
_cell.length_b   1.000
_cell.length_c   1.000
_cell.angle_alpha   90.00
_cell.angle_beta   90.00
_cell.angle_gamma   90.00
#
_symmetry.space_group_name_H-M   'P 1'
#
loop_
_entity.id
_entity.type
_entity.pdbx_description
1 polymer ?
#
loop_
_entity_poly.entity_id
_entity_poly.type
_entity_poly.pdbx_seq_one_letter_code
_entity_poly.pdbx_strand_id
1 'polypeptide(L)' 'MDIRIKELIAIGASIAANCKPCLEYHVNKAKENGADEQEIAEAIAVAKMVRKGSTSQMDEFITTCLKATKPM' A
#
# COMPACT_ATOMS: atom_id res chain seq x y z
N MET A 1 3.22 4.74 20.53
CA MET A 1 3.06 3.64 19.56
C MET A 1 4.36 2.87 19.48
N ASP A 2 4.27 1.56 19.64
CA ASP A 2 5.37 0.60 19.54
C ASP A 2 6.09 0.67 18.18
N ILE A 3 7.41 0.44 18.14
CA ILE A 3 8.22 0.59 16.91
C ILE A 3 7.80 -0.45 15.89
N ARG A 4 7.61 -1.71 16.31
CA ARG A 4 7.10 -2.78 15.46
C ARG A 4 5.80 -2.38 14.76
N ILE A 5 4.85 -1.82 15.50
CA ILE A 5 3.58 -1.32 14.95
C ILE A 5 3.79 -0.15 13.97
N LYS A 6 4.71 0.78 14.27
CA LYS A 6 5.08 1.86 13.32
C LYS A 6 5.59 1.31 12.00
N GLU A 7 6.47 0.31 12.05
CA GLU A 7 7.05 -0.27 10.84
C GLU A 7 6.03 -1.08 10.04
N LEU A 8 5.12 -1.82 10.69
CA LEU A 8 4.00 -2.49 9.99
C LEU A 8 3.08 -1.50 9.26
N ILE A 9 2.79 -0.35 9.87
CA ILE A 9 2.04 0.74 9.23
C ILE A 9 2.83 1.31 8.05
N ALA A 10 4.14 1.53 8.22
CA ALA A 10 5.01 2.06 7.18
C ALA A 10 5.16 1.11 5.98
N ILE A 11 5.16 -0.21 6.20
CA ILE A 11 5.09 -1.24 5.15
C ILE A 11 3.81 -1.04 4.32
N GLY A 12 2.66 -0.90 5.00
CA GLY A 12 1.39 -0.68 4.32
C GLY A 12 1.36 0.61 3.49
N ALA A 13 1.85 1.71 4.07
CA ALA A 13 1.97 2.99 3.38
C ALA A 13 2.91 2.92 2.17
N SER A 14 4.04 2.21 2.30
CA SER A 14 5.01 2.02 1.21
C SER A 14 4.39 1.30 0.01
N ILE A 15 3.53 0.30 0.26
CA ILE A 15 2.80 -0.44 -0.78
C ILE A 15 1.76 0.45 -1.45
N ALA A 16 0.99 1.21 -0.68
CA ALA A 16 -0.01 2.13 -1.21
C ALA A 16 0.63 3.20 -2.11
N ALA A 17 1.80 3.72 -1.71
CA ALA A 17 2.56 4.71 -2.47
C ALA A 17 3.42 4.13 -3.62
N ASN A 18 3.46 2.80 -3.78
CA ASN A 18 4.37 2.11 -4.71
C ASN A 18 5.87 2.43 -4.50
N CYS A 19 6.30 2.75 -3.28
CA CYS A 19 7.69 3.04 -2.96
C CYS A 19 8.48 1.77 -2.64
N LYS A 20 9.18 1.20 -3.62
CA LYS A 20 10.05 0.03 -3.45
C LYS A 20 11.14 0.19 -2.35
N PRO A 21 11.98 1.24 -2.38
CA PRO A 21 13.04 1.38 -1.38
C PRO A 21 12.49 1.61 0.04
N CYS A 22 11.35 2.31 0.16
CA CYS A 22 10.66 2.46 1.45
C CYS A 22 10.19 1.09 1.98
N LEU A 23 9.57 0.27 1.11
CA LEU A 23 9.09 -1.06 1.50
C LEU A 23 10.23 -1.94 2.00
N GLU A 24 11.35 -1.98 1.29
CA GLU A 24 12.53 -2.76 1.70
C GLU A 24 13.08 -2.30 3.05
N TYR A 25 13.24 -0.98 3.23
CA TYR A 25 13.70 -0.40 4.50
C TYR A 25 12.78 -0.76 5.67
N HIS A 26 11.47 -0.54 5.52
CA HIS A 26 10.51 -0.75 6.61
C HIS A 26 10.27 -2.24 6.91
N VAL A 27 10.38 -3.13 5.92
CA VAL A 27 10.37 -4.59 6.18
C VAL A 27 11.55 -5.01 7.04
N ASN A 28 12.77 -4.55 6.70
CA ASN A 28 13.95 -4.86 7.49
C ASN A 28 13.85 -4.28 8.91
N LYS A 29 13.37 -3.04 9.03
CA LYS A 29 13.18 -2.37 10.32
C LYS A 29 12.12 -3.05 11.18
N ALA A 30 11.02 -3.53 10.59
CA ALA A 30 10.00 -4.29 11.31
C ALA A 30 10.59 -5.57 11.91
N LYS A 31 11.37 -6.33 11.13
CA LYS A 31 12.05 -7.55 11.59
C LYS A 31 13.03 -7.27 12.72
N GLU A 32 13.84 -6.22 12.60
CA GLU A 32 14.76 -5.78 13.67
C GLU A 32 14.04 -5.46 14.99
N ASN A 33 12.77 -5.05 14.91
CA ASN A 33 11.95 -4.69 16.07
C ASN A 33 10.96 -5.79 16.47
N GLY A 34 11.21 -7.03 16.05
CA GLY A 34 10.48 -8.21 16.52
C GLY A 34 9.12 -8.45 15.85
N ALA A 35 8.85 -7.82 14.69
CA ALA A 35 7.75 -8.27 13.85
C ALA A 35 8.09 -9.66 13.29
N ASP A 36 7.18 -10.61 13.44
CA ASP A 36 7.33 -11.91 12.82
C ASP A 36 6.92 -11.88 11.33
N GLU A 37 7.22 -12.95 10.61
CA GLU A 37 6.90 -13.05 9.19
C GLU A 37 5.39 -13.03 8.91
N GLN A 38 4.57 -13.52 9.83
CA GLN A 38 3.13 -13.55 9.69
C GLN A 38 2.55 -12.14 9.78
N GLU A 39 2.96 -11.33 10.75
CA GLU A 39 2.52 -9.94 10.89
C GLU A 39 2.87 -9.10 9.66
N ILE A 40 4.09 -9.28 9.13
CA ILE A 40 4.53 -8.62 7.91
C ILE A 40 3.69 -9.09 6.72
N ALA A 41 3.45 -10.41 6.58
CA ALA A 41 2.64 -10.96 5.50
C ALA A 41 1.19 -10.45 5.54
N GLU A 42 0.59 -10.36 6.72
CA GLU A 42 -0.76 -9.82 6.94
C GLU A 42 -0.82 -8.33 6.57
N ALA A 43 0.14 -7.52 7.02
CA ALA A 43 0.23 -6.11 6.64
C ALA A 43 0.34 -5.92 5.12
N ILE A 44 1.17 -6.75 4.46
CA ILE A 44 1.31 -6.76 2.99
C ILE A 44 0.00 -7.16 2.32
N ALA A 45 -0.69 -8.19 2.82
CA ALA A 45 -1.95 -8.67 2.24
C ALA A 45 -3.04 -7.58 2.30
N VAL A 46 -3.19 -6.94 3.45
CA VAL A 46 -4.13 -5.81 3.64
C VAL A 46 -3.76 -4.66 2.70
N ALA A 47 -2.49 -4.26 2.65
CA ALA A 47 -2.05 -3.16 1.81
C ALA A 47 -2.23 -3.44 0.31
N LYS A 48 -2.00 -4.67 -0.15
CA LYS A 48 -2.29 -5.09 -1.53
C LYS A 48 -3.77 -5.00 -1.85
N MET A 49 -4.63 -5.43 -0.94
CA MET A 49 -6.09 -5.34 -1.11
C MET A 49 -6.54 -3.89 -1.25
N VAL A 50 -6.09 -3.00 -0.35
CA VAL A 50 -6.42 -1.56 -0.42
C VAL A 50 -5.90 -0.94 -1.71
N ARG A 51 -4.64 -1.23 -2.08
CA ARG A 51 -4.05 -0.72 -3.32
C ARG A 51 -4.84 -1.16 -4.55
N LYS A 52 -5.25 -2.43 -4.61
CA LYS A 52 -6.09 -2.94 -5.71
C LYS A 52 -7.38 -2.14 -5.83
N GLY A 53 -8.09 -1.93 -4.72
CA GLY A 53 -9.31 -1.11 -4.70
C GLY A 53 -9.08 0.34 -5.15
N SER A 54 -7.95 0.94 -4.74
CA SER A 54 -7.57 2.29 -5.18
C SER A 54 -7.27 2.35 -6.68
N THR A 55 -6.54 1.36 -7.23
CA THR A 55 -6.26 1.30 -8.66
C THR A 55 -7.53 1.09 -9.48
N SER A 56 -8.40 0.16 -9.08
CA SER A 56 -9.65 -0.09 -9.81
C SER A 56 -10.57 1.13 -9.84
N GLN A 57 -10.72 1.85 -8.73
CA GLN A 57 -11.50 3.10 -8.72
C GLN A 57 -10.88 4.19 -9.62
N MET A 58 -9.55 4.26 -9.67
CA MET A 58 -8.87 5.19 -10.58
C MET A 58 -9.13 4.84 -12.04
N ASP A 59 -9.12 3.55 -12.41
CA ASP A 59 -9.42 3.09 -13.77
C ASP A 59 -10.86 3.42 -14.19
N GLU A 60 -11.83 3.26 -13.28
CA GLU A 60 -13.23 3.66 -13.49
C GLU A 60 -13.36 5.18 -13.66
N PHE A 61 -12.63 5.96 -12.86
CA PHE A 61 -12.63 7.41 -12.95
C PHE A 61 -12.02 7.89 -14.28
N ILE A 62 -10.92 7.30 -14.72
CA ILE A 62 -10.32 7.56 -16.04
C ILE A 62 -11.35 7.33 -17.15
N THR A 63 -12.06 6.21 -17.10
CA THR A 63 -13.12 5.89 -18.07
C THR A 63 -14.23 6.97 -18.07
N THR A 64 -14.59 7.49 -16.90
CA THR A 64 -15.57 8.56 -16.77
C THR A 64 -15.08 9.86 -17.42
N CYS A 65 -13.83 10.25 -17.17
CA CYS A 65 -13.22 11.43 -17.78
C CYS A 65 -13.19 11.35 -19.31
N LEU A 66 -12.91 10.18 -19.87
CA LEU A 66 -12.89 9.96 -21.34
C LEU A 66 -14.28 10.00 -21.98
N LYS A 67 -15.35 9.68 -21.24
CA LYS A 67 -16.75 9.77 -21.74
C LYS A 67 -17.31 11.19 -21.63
N ALA A 68 -16.84 11.96 -20.65
CA ALA A 68 -17.26 13.34 -20.41
C ALA A 68 -16.75 14.34 -21.48
N THR A 69 -15.79 13.96 -22.32
CA THR A 69 -15.21 14.81 -23.38
C THR A 69 -15.96 14.79 -24.71
N LYS A 70 -17.22 14.33 -24.79
CA LYS A 70 -18.01 14.49 -26.02
C LYS A 70 -18.29 15.99 -26.25
N PRO A 71 -17.76 16.62 -27.32
CA PRO A 71 -18.03 18.02 -27.60
C PRO A 71 -19.52 18.18 -27.97
N MET A 72 -20.10 19.28 -27.52
CA MET A 72 -21.41 19.78 -27.98
C MET A 72 -21.35 20.13 -29.46
#